data_AF-A0A353YGL7-F1
#
_entry.id   AF-A0A353YGL7-F1
#
_cell.length_a   1.000
_cell.length_b   1.000
_cell.length_c   1.000
_cell.angle_alpha   90.00
_cell.angle_beta   90.00
_cell.angle_gamma   90.00
#
_symmetry.space_group_name_H-M   'P 1'
#
loop_
_entity.id
_entity.type
_entity.pdbx_description
1 polymer ?
#
loop_
_entity_poly.entity_id
_entity_poly.type
_entity_poly.pdbx_seq_one_letter_code
_entity_poly.pdbx_strand_id
1 'polypeptide(L)' 'KDGQCVRLRQGEMAQATVFSADPAAQARAFEEQGFEWLHVVDLNGAFAGKP' A
#
# COMPACT_ATOMS: atom_id res chain seq x y z
N LYS A 1 3.19 0.76 -4.25
CA LYS A 1 4.12 0.64 -5.41
C LYS A 1 3.77 1.73 -6.39
N ASP A 2 4.74 2.55 -6.80
CA ASP A 2 4.57 3.62 -7.80
C ASP A 2 3.40 4.57 -7.47
N GLY A 3 3.26 4.92 -6.19
CA GLY A 3 2.17 5.76 -5.69
C GLY A 3 0.82 5.04 -5.54
N GLN A 4 0.72 3.72 -5.78
CA GLN A 4 -0.50 2.94 -5.67
C GLN A 4 -0.51 2.02 -4.44
N CYS A 5 -1.71 1.77 -3.89
CA CYS A 5 -1.96 0.73 -2.91
C CYS A 5 -2.04 -0.63 -3.60
N VAL A 6 -1.08 -1.50 -3.29
CA VAL A 6 -0.97 -2.83 -3.89
C VAL A 6 -0.86 -3.90 -2.81
N ARG A 7 -1.32 -5.12 -3.14
CA ARG A 7 -1.04 -6.32 -2.38
C ARG A 7 -0.14 -7.24 -3.19
N LEU A 8 0.91 -7.76 -2.58
CA LEU A 8 1.77 -8.76 -3.19
C LEU A 8 1.29 -10.15 -2.81
N ARG A 9 1.21 -11.06 -3.77
CA ARG A 9 0.99 -12.48 -3.47
C ARG A 9 2.31 -13.08 -2.99
N GLN A 10 2.35 -13.52 -1.73
CA GLN A 10 3.56 -14.09 -1.10
C GLN A 10 4.81 -13.19 -1.18
N GLY A 11 4.64 -11.87 -1.29
CA GLY A 11 5.76 -10.94 -1.45
C GLY A 11 6.33 -10.84 -2.87
N GLU A 12 5.75 -11.52 -3.87
CA GLU A 12 6.21 -11.41 -5.26
C GLU A 12 5.72 -10.12 -5.93
N MET A 13 6.66 -9.23 -6.31
CA MET A 13 6.35 -7.96 -6.99
C MET A 13 5.71 -8.11 -8.37
N ALA A 14 5.98 -9.23 -9.06
CA ALA A 14 5.40 -9.53 -10.37
C ALA A 14 3.91 -9.90 -10.27
N GLN A 15 3.46 -10.31 -9.08
CA GLN A 15 2.07 -10.67 -8.78
C GLN A 15 1.39 -9.61 -7.91
N ALA A 16 1.70 -8.33 -8.15
CA ALA A 16 1.05 -7.22 -7.49
C ALA A 16 -0.38 -7.03 -8.01
N THR A 17 -1.36 -7.03 -7.13
CA THR A 17 -2.73 -6.60 -7.45
C THR A 17 -2.92 -5.17 -6.97
N VAL A 18 -3.38 -4.27 -7.86
CA VAL A 18 -3.72 -2.89 -7.50
C VAL A 18 -5.09 -2.87 -6.83
N PHE A 19 -5.15 -2.36 -5.61
CA PHE A 19 -6.39 -2.19 -4.84
C PHE A 19 -6.91 -0.75 -4.91
N SER A 20 -6.01 0.22 -4.92
CA SER A 20 -6.35 1.63 -5.15
C SER A 20 -5.19 2.35 -5.82
N ALA A 21 -5.52 3.24 -6.76
CA ALA A 21 -4.54 4.11 -7.40
C ALA A 21 -4.18 5.34 -6.54
N ASP A 22 -4.98 5.64 -5.51
CA ASP A 22 -4.76 6.76 -4.59
C ASP A 22 -4.74 6.24 -3.13
N PRO A 23 -3.54 6.10 -2.53
CA PRO A 23 -3.36 5.69 -1.15
C PRO A 23 -3.97 6.66 -0.14
N ALA A 24 -3.97 7.96 -0.43
CA ALA A 24 -4.52 8.96 0.48
C ALA A 24 -6.05 8.89 0.52
N ALA A 25 -6.69 8.71 -0.64
CA ALA A 25 -8.13 8.45 -0.70
C ALA A 25 -8.50 7.14 0.01
N GLN A 26 -7.69 6.08 -0.16
CA GLN A 26 -7.89 4.81 0.53
C GLN A 26 -7.76 4.94 2.06
N ALA A 27 -6.77 5.69 2.55
CA ALA A 27 -6.58 5.96 3.96
C ALA A 27 -7.77 6.73 4.56
N ARG A 28 -8.26 7.76 3.87
CA ARG A 28 -9.45 8.52 4.28
C ARG A 28 -10.70 7.64 4.36
N ALA A 29 -10.90 6.75 3.39
CA ALA A 29 -12.02 5.83 3.42
C ALA A 29 -11.99 4.90 4.64
N PHE A 30 -10.80 4.52 5.14
CA PHE A 30 -10.68 3.75 6.39
C PHE A 30 -10.94 4.61 7.63
N GLU A 31 -10.43 5.83 7.67
CA GLU A 31 -10.76 6.77 8.76
C GLU A 31 -12.27 7.00 8.87
N GLU A 32 -12.96 7.24 7.75
CA GLU A 32 -14.43 7.41 7.68
C GLU A 32 -15.21 6.18 8.15
N GLN A 33 -14.61 4.99 8.08
CA GLN A 33 -15.17 3.74 8.60
C GLN A 33 -14.90 3.54 10.10
N GLY A 34 -14.16 4.45 10.75
CA GLY A 34 -13.87 4.42 12.18
C GLY A 34 -12.56 3.71 12.54
N PHE A 35 -11.67 3.46 11.57
CA PHE A 35 -10.34 2.91 11.87
C PHE A 35 -9.41 4.01 12.38
N GLU A 36 -8.86 3.83 13.58
CA GLU A 36 -7.97 4.82 14.21
C GLU A 36 -6.50 4.71 13.78
N TRP A 37 -6.10 3.56 13.22
CA TRP A 37 -4.71 3.26 12.89
C TRP A 37 -4.57 2.63 11.51
N LEU A 38 -3.54 3.05 10.77
CA LEU A 38 -3.16 2.49 9.47
C LEU A 38 -1.70 2.02 9.50
N HIS A 39 -1.48 0.76 9.11
CA HIS A 39 -0.14 0.24 8.89
C HIS A 39 0.23 0.41 7.41
N VAL A 40 1.23 1.24 7.14
CA VAL A 40 1.67 1.57 5.78
C VAL A 40 3.07 0.99 5.55
N VAL A 41 3.23 0.30 4.41
CA VAL A 41 4.51 -0.26 3.99
C VAL A 41 4.91 0.37 2.65
N ASP A 42 6.05 1.08 2.64
CA ASP A 42 6.67 1.53 1.38
C ASP A 42 7.39 0.35 0.72
N LEU A 43 6.71 -0.25 -0.26
CA LEU A 43 7.28 -1.36 -1.04
C LEU A 43 8.38 -0.89 -1.99
N ASN A 44 8.37 0.35 -2.48
CA ASN A 44 9.44 0.81 -3.37
C ASN A 44 10.74 0.93 -2.58
N GLY A 45 10.71 1.53 -1.39
CA GLY A 45 11.85 1.58 -0.47
C GLY A 45 12.28 0.20 0.03
N ALA A 46 11.33 -0.64 0.46
CA ALA A 46 11.61 -1.98 0.98
C ALA A 46 12.34 -2.88 -0.04
N PHE A 47 12.00 -2.79 -1.33
CA PHE A 47 12.65 -3.56 -2.40
C PHE A 47 13.91 -2.88 -2.96
N ALA A 48 14.00 -1.54 -2.91
CA ALA A 48 15.22 -0.81 -3.30
C ALA A 48 16.38 -1.02 -2.31
N GLY A 49 16.13 -1.62 -1.15
CA GLY A 49 17.16 -1.99 -0.17
C GLY A 49 17.84 -0.80 0.49
N LYS A 50 17.23 0.39 0.43
CA LYS A 50 17.75 1.59 1.09
C LYS A 50 16.74 2.03 2.15
N PRO A 51 17.09 1.96 3.44
CA PRO A 51 16.28 2.56 4.50
C PRO A 51 16.23 4.09 4.35
#